data_AF-A0A423WG22-F1
#
_entry.id   AF-A0A423WG22-F1
#
_cell.length_a   1.000
_cell.length_b   1.000
_cell.length_c   1.000
_cell.angle_alpha   90.00
_cell.angle_beta   90.00
_cell.angle_gamma   90.00
#
_symmetry.space_group_name_H-M   'P 1'
#
loop_
_entity.id
_entity.type
_entity.pdbx_description
1 polymer ?
#
loop_
_entity_poly.entity_id
_entity_poly.type
_entity_poly.pdbx_seq_one_letter_code
_entity_poly.pdbx_strand_id
1 'polypeptide(L)'
;MLAITFRRTHYNAMQKCGNIHRDYPHHDKLTHIFASPLSRTIQTVLYSFKPAMDRGTQIVTVPEVQECDDDGCNHGHSPEEIKEEFVDAVNVDNLSSGWDDKSYGSSCA
;
A
#
# COMPACT_ATOMS: atom_id res chain seq x y z
N MET A 1 20.54 -9.87 -3.11
CA MET A 1 19.27 -10.65 -3.07
C MET A 1 18.52 -10.17 -1.83
N LEU A 2 17.72 -9.11 -1.97
CA LEU A 2 16.91 -8.61 -0.86
C LEU A 2 15.65 -9.48 -0.80
N ALA A 3 15.61 -10.41 0.15
CA ALA A 3 14.40 -11.16 0.44
C ALA A 3 13.47 -10.25 1.25
N ILE A 4 12.64 -9.48 0.55
CA ILE A 4 11.44 -8.89 1.16
C ILE A 4 10.55 -10.08 1.50
N THR A 5 10.46 -10.39 2.78
CA THR A 5 9.71 -11.54 3.29
C THR A 5 8.22 -11.28 3.05
N PHE A 6 7.71 -11.76 1.92
CA PHE A 6 6.28 -11.69 1.57
C PHE A 6 5.45 -12.40 2.64
N ARG A 7 4.89 -11.65 3.59
CA ARG A 7 3.76 -12.15 4.35
C ARG A 7 2.52 -12.02 3.46
N ARG A 8 2.30 -13.06 2.64
CA ARG A 8 0.96 -13.55 2.24
C ARG A 8 0.21 -12.75 1.16
N THR A 9 0.82 -12.44 0.01
CA THR A 9 0.05 -12.05 -1.19
C THR A 9 -0.34 -13.31 -1.99
N HIS A 10 -1.64 -13.51 -2.27
CA HIS A 10 -2.09 -14.66 -3.05
C HIS A 10 -1.60 -14.61 -4.50
N TYR A 11 -1.24 -15.76 -5.08
CA TYR A 11 -0.75 -15.91 -6.46
C TYR A 11 -1.62 -15.17 -7.52
N ASN A 12 -2.95 -15.24 -7.37
CA ASN A 12 -3.88 -14.57 -8.27
C ASN A 12 -3.80 -13.03 -8.17
N ALA A 13 -3.49 -12.49 -7.00
CA ALA A 13 -3.31 -11.04 -6.81
C ALA A 13 -2.02 -10.57 -7.50
N MET A 14 -0.95 -11.36 -7.46
CA MET A 14 0.28 -11.06 -8.19
C MET A 14 0.08 -11.05 -9.71
N GLN A 15 -0.68 -12.00 -10.26
CA GLN A 15 -1.02 -11.98 -11.68
C GLN A 15 -1.79 -10.72 -12.08
N LYS A 16 -2.76 -10.30 -11.26
CA LYS A 16 -3.51 -9.06 -11.48
C LYS A 16 -2.59 -7.83 -11.46
N CYS A 17 -1.63 -7.77 -10.52
CA CYS A 17 -0.63 -6.69 -10.50
C CYS A 17 0.21 -6.67 -11.79
N GLY A 18 0.63 -7.85 -12.27
CA GLY A 18 1.37 -7.98 -13.53
C GLY A 18 0.57 -7.51 -14.75
N ASN A 19 -0.74 -7.74 -14.77
CA ASN A 19 -1.60 -7.21 -15.82
C ASN A 19 -1.68 -5.68 -15.77
N ILE A 20 -1.90 -5.08 -14.59
CA ILE A 20 -1.92 -3.61 -14.45
C ILE A 20 -0.59 -3.01 -14.90
N HIS A 21 0.53 -3.61 -14.50
CA HIS A 21 1.86 -3.18 -14.92
C HIS A 21 2.01 -3.18 -16.44
N ARG A 22 1.56 -4.24 -17.11
CA ARG A 22 1.63 -4.36 -18.57
C ARG A 22 0.66 -3.42 -19.28
N ASP A 23 -0.56 -3.31 -18.78
CA ASP A 23 -1.68 -2.69 -19.49
C ASP A 23 -1.73 -1.16 -19.30
N TYR A 24 -0.98 -0.62 -18.32
CA TYR A 24 -0.79 0.82 -18.14
C TYR A 24 0.59 1.27 -18.67
N PRO A 25 0.70 1.73 -19.93
CA PRO A 25 2.00 2.03 -20.54
C PRO A 25 2.60 3.38 -20.12
N HIS A 26 1.90 4.17 -19.30
CA HIS A 26 2.27 5.56 -18.96
C HIS A 26 2.94 5.68 -17.59
N HIS A 27 3.68 4.66 -17.16
CA HIS A 27 4.38 4.66 -15.87
C HIS A 27 5.33 5.86 -15.73
N ASP A 28 5.91 6.33 -16.82
CA ASP A 28 6.80 7.49 -16.92
C ASP A 28 6.13 8.82 -16.56
N LYS A 29 4.80 8.90 -16.72
CA LYS A 29 4.01 10.11 -16.44
C LYS A 29 3.47 10.18 -15.02
N LEU A 30 3.61 9.11 -14.24
CA LEU A 30 3.17 9.10 -12.84
C LEU A 30 4.04 10.04 -12.00
N THR A 31 3.41 11.07 -11.44
CA THR A 31 4.07 12.04 -10.55
C THR A 31 3.71 11.80 -9.09
N HIS A 32 2.53 11.25 -8.82
CA HIS A 32 2.00 11.00 -7.48
C HIS A 32 1.26 9.67 -7.48
N ILE A 33 1.33 8.96 -6.36
CA ILE A 33 0.54 7.76 -6.12
C ILE A 33 -0.12 7.91 -4.74
N PHE A 34 -1.44 7.76 -4.71
CA PHE A 34 -2.23 7.76 -3.48
C PHE A 34 -2.81 6.38 -3.25
N ALA A 35 -2.77 5.89 -2.02
CA ALA A 35 -3.27 4.56 -1.67
C ALA A 35 -3.79 4.52 -0.24
N SER A 36 -4.71 3.59 0.03
CA SER A 36 -5.03 3.25 1.41
C SER A 36 -3.79 2.68 2.10
N PRO A 37 -3.59 2.97 3.40
CA PRO A 37 -2.47 2.45 4.20
C PRO A 37 -2.59 0.95 4.55
N LEU A 38 -3.25 0.14 3.71
CA LEU A 38 -3.33 -1.31 3.88
C LEU A 38 -2.16 -2.00 3.17
N SER A 39 -1.48 -2.95 3.81
CA SER A 39 -0.33 -3.65 3.22
C SER A 39 -0.64 -4.28 1.87
N ARG A 40 -1.87 -4.79 1.66
CA ARG A 40 -2.28 -5.34 0.36
C ARG A 40 -2.35 -4.28 -0.74
N THR A 41 -2.80 -3.07 -0.42
CA THR A 41 -2.85 -1.94 -1.36
C THR A 41 -1.45 -1.45 -1.67
N ILE A 42 -0.62 -1.28 -0.64
CA ILE A 42 0.78 -0.86 -0.78
C ILE A 42 1.54 -1.84 -1.67
N GLN A 43 1.45 -3.14 -1.40
CA GLN A 43 2.05 -4.18 -2.24
C GLN A 43 1.54 -4.11 -3.69
N THR A 44 0.23 -3.97 -3.89
CA THR A 44 -0.37 -3.86 -5.23
C THR A 44 0.25 -2.71 -6.02
N VAL A 45 0.42 -1.55 -5.37
CA VAL A 45 1.05 -0.38 -5.98
C VAL A 45 2.52 -0.64 -6.31
N LEU A 46 3.29 -1.19 -5.37
CA LEU A 46 4.72 -1.48 -5.55
C LEU A 46 4.97 -2.38 -6.76
N TYR A 47 4.12 -3.39 -6.97
CA TYR A 47 4.25 -4.30 -8.12
C TYR A 47 3.70 -3.71 -9.41
N SER A 48 2.51 -3.13 -9.36
CA SER A 48 1.83 -2.64 -10.56
C SER A 48 2.54 -1.43 -11.17
N PHE A 49 3.07 -0.54 -10.33
CA PHE A 49 3.69 0.71 -10.75
C PHE A 49 5.19 0.75 -10.48
N LYS A 50 5.85 -0.42 -10.46
CA LYS A 50 7.29 -0.55 -10.21
C LYS A 50 8.16 0.48 -10.96
N PRO A 51 7.93 0.79 -12.25
CA PRO A 51 8.77 1.78 -12.95
C PRO A 51 8.62 3.20 -12.42
N ALA A 52 7.49 3.56 -11.79
CA ALA A 52 7.35 4.84 -11.08
C ALA A 52 8.06 4.80 -9.73
N MET A 53 7.90 3.69 -8.99
CA MET A 53 8.59 3.49 -7.71
C MET A 53 10.11 3.52 -7.86
N ASP A 54 10.65 2.89 -8.91
CA ASP A 54 12.09 2.87 -9.21
C ASP A 54 12.66 4.27 -9.54
N ARG A 55 11.82 5.22 -9.96
CA ARG A 55 12.21 6.63 -10.14
C ARG A 55 12.17 7.45 -8.84
N GLY A 56 11.74 6.83 -7.73
CA GLY A 56 11.60 7.51 -6.44
C GLY A 56 10.24 8.16 -6.21
N THR A 57 9.21 7.85 -7.01
CA THR A 57 7.84 8.23 -6.66
C THR A 57 7.45 7.52 -5.36
N GLN A 58 6.96 8.27 -4.37
CA GLN A 58 6.48 7.72 -3.11
C GLN A 58 4.97 7.49 -3.14
N ILE A 59 4.52 6.51 -2.36
CA ILE A 59 3.11 6.25 -2.09
C ILE A 59 2.67 7.17 -0.95
N VAL A 60 1.74 8.08 -1.21
CA VAL A 60 1.11 8.91 -0.19
C VAL A 60 -0.06 8.12 0.40
N THR A 61 -0.01 7.84 1.70
CA THR A 61 -1.11 7.15 2.38
C THR A 61 -2.29 8.10 2.61
N VAL A 62 -3.50 7.57 2.39
CA VAL A 62 -4.77 8.26 2.61
C VAL A 62 -5.68 7.31 3.39
N PRO A 63 -5.78 7.45 4.73
CA PRO A 63 -6.62 6.59 5.58
C PRO A 63 -8.08 6.52 5.13
N GLU A 64 -8.62 7.61 4.60
CA GLU A 64 -10.04 7.77 4.27
C GLU A 64 -10.49 6.90 3.10
N VAL A 65 -9.56 6.36 2.30
CA VAL A 65 -9.87 5.46 1.18
C VAL A 65 -9.65 3.99 1.50
N GLN A 66 -9.50 3.65 2.79
CA GLN A 66 -9.37 2.26 3.23
C GLN A 66 -10.71 1.53 3.21
N GLU A 67 -10.65 0.21 3.10
CA GLU A 67 -11.81 -0.66 3.32
C GLU A 67 -12.10 -0.73 4.83
N CYS A 68 -13.33 -0.47 5.24
CA CYS A 68 -13.72 -0.37 6.66
C CYS A 68 -14.18 -1.70 7.28
N ASP A 69 -14.17 -2.82 6.52
CA ASP A 69 -14.52 -4.11 7.11
C ASP A 69 -13.38 -4.65 8.01
N ASP A 70 -13.75 -5.53 8.95
CA ASP A 70 -12.88 -6.11 9.97
C ASP A 70 -12.26 -7.45 9.54
N ASP A 71 -12.19 -7.74 8.25
CA ASP A 71 -11.44 -8.91 7.80
C ASP A 71 -9.95 -8.72 8.11
N GLY A 72 -9.28 -9.78 8.57
CA GLY A 72 -7.87 -9.70 8.98
C GLY A 72 -6.90 -9.25 7.87
N CYS A 73 -7.34 -9.22 6.61
CA CYS A 73 -6.57 -8.69 5.48
C CYS A 73 -6.78 -7.19 5.21
N ASN A 74 -7.71 -6.58 5.94
CA ASN A 74 -8.06 -5.18 5.93
C ASN A 74 -7.60 -4.46 7.20
N HIS A 75 -6.99 -5.15 8.16
CA HIS A 75 -6.29 -4.47 9.25
C HIS A 75 -5.07 -3.71 8.71
N GLY A 76 -5.00 -2.43 9.07
CA GLY A 76 -3.83 -1.59 8.87
C GLY A 76 -2.67 -2.01 9.76
N HIS A 77 -1.55 -1.31 9.58
CA HIS A 77 -0.35 -1.43 10.42
C HIS A 77 -0.02 -0.06 10.99
N SER A 78 0.69 -0.01 12.12
CA SER A 78 1.12 1.30 12.63
C SER A 78 2.03 2.01 11.61
N PRO A 79 2.15 3.35 11.63
CA PRO A 79 3.08 4.06 10.76
C PRO A 79 4.52 3.56 10.86
N GLU A 80 4.94 3.11 12.04
CA GLU A 80 6.25 2.50 12.30
C GLU A 80 6.38 1.15 11.60
N GLU A 81 5.37 0.27 11.73
CA GLU A 81 5.35 -1.04 11.06
C GLU A 81 5.37 -0.89 9.54
N ILE A 82 4.62 0.07 8.98
CA ILE A 82 4.64 0.37 7.53
C ILE A 82 6.03 0.83 7.09
N LYS A 83 6.69 1.70 7.87
CA LYS A 83 8.06 2.16 7.58
C LYS A 83 9.08 1.01 7.69
N GLU A 84 8.91 0.10 8.63
CA GLU A 84 9.78 -1.07 8.76
C GLU A 84 9.61 -2.04 7.58
N GLU A 85 8.37 -2.29 7.13
CA GLU A 85 8.09 -3.24 6.04
C GLU A 85 8.42 -2.66 4.66
N PHE A 86 8.05 -1.39 4.40
CA PHE A 86 8.10 -0.79 3.07
C PHE A 86 9.16 0.31 2.92
N VAL A 87 9.91 0.62 3.98
CA VAL A 87 11.04 1.56 3.98
C VAL A 87 10.62 2.93 3.40
N ASP A 88 11.43 3.52 2.52
CA ASP A 88 11.23 4.87 1.98
C ASP A 88 10.16 4.95 0.89
N ALA A 89 9.55 3.83 0.51
CA ALA A 89 8.59 3.77 -0.59
C ALA A 89 7.22 4.38 -0.22
N VAL A 90 6.93 4.53 1.07
CA VAL A 90 5.63 4.98 1.58
C VAL A 90 5.81 6.22 2.45
N ASN A 91 5.14 7.31 2.08
CA ASN A 91 4.97 8.48 2.91
C ASN A 91 3.76 8.26 3.83
N VAL A 92 4.04 8.18 5.15
CA VAL A 92 3.05 7.94 6.21
C VAL A 92 2.74 9.20 7.03
N ASP A 93 3.18 10.38 6.61
CA ASP A 93 3.03 11.62 7.39
C ASP A 93 1.55 12.02 7.60
N ASN A 94 0.65 11.47 6.79
CA ASN A 94 -0.79 11.65 6.91
C ASN A 94 -1.46 10.67 7.90
N LEU A 95 -0.70 9.73 8.48
CA LEU A 95 -1.24 8.74 9.41
C LEU A 95 -1.14 9.26 10.84
N SER A 96 -2.28 9.46 11.50
CA SER A 96 -2.31 9.70 12.94
C SER A 96 -1.99 8.43 13.72
N SER A 97 -1.50 8.57 14.96
CA SER A 97 -1.41 7.43 15.88
C SER A 97 -2.78 6.79 16.08
N GLY A 98 -2.87 5.46 15.97
CA GLY A 98 -4.11 4.71 16.10
C GLY A 98 -5.05 4.80 14.89
N TRP A 99 -4.58 5.26 13.72
CA TRP A 99 -5.39 5.27 12.49
C TRP A 99 -5.90 3.87 12.09
N ASP A 100 -5.15 2.84 12.48
CA ASP A 100 -5.35 1.42 12.20
C ASP A 100 -6.36 0.75 13.15
N ASP A 101 -6.84 1.47 14.18
CA ASP A 101 -7.91 1.00 15.07
C ASP A 101 -9.26 1.06 14.34
N LYS A 102 -9.88 -0.11 14.17
CA LYS A 102 -11.20 -0.27 13.55
C LYS A 102 -12.34 -0.48 14.54
N SER A 103 -12.09 -0.29 15.83
CA SER A 103 -13.12 -0.44 16.85
C SER A 103 -14.22 0.64 16.72
N TYR A 104 -15.37 0.35 17.32
CA TYR A 104 -16.54 1.25 17.31
C TYR A 104 -16.18 2.64 17.87
N GLY A 105 -16.39 3.69 17.05
CA GLY A 105 -16.03 5.08 17.37
C GLY A 105 -14.75 5.60 16.69
N SER A 106 -14.06 4.76 15.90
CA SER A 106 -12.93 5.15 15.04
C SER A 106 -13.38 5.78 13.71
N SER A 107 -12.44 6.24 12.89
CA SER A 107 -12.72 6.75 11.53
C SER A 107 -13.26 5.68 10.56
N CYS A 108 -13.17 4.39 10.93
CA CYS A 108 -13.71 3.26 10.19
C CYS A 108 -14.97 2.64 10.82
N ALA A 109 -15.52 3.24 11.87
CA ALA A 109 -16.75 2.78 12.54
C ALA A 109 -18.03 3.38 11.95
#